data_AF-A0A1E3W5X6-F1
#
_entry.id   AF-A0A1E3W5X6-F1
#
_cell.length_a   1.000
_cell.length_b   1.000
_cell.length_c   1.000
_cell.angle_alpha   90.00
_cell.angle_beta   90.00
_cell.angle_gamma   90.00
#
_symmetry.space_group_name_H-M   'P 1'
#
loop_
_entity.id
_entity.type
_entity.pdbx_description
1 polymer ?
#
loop_
_entity_poly.entity_id
_entity_poly.type
_entity_poly.pdbx_seq_one_letter_code
_entity_poly.pdbx_strand_id
1 'polypeptide(L)'
;MDATGQEGLANNSGAAAATDSAGALPQFRESWSQYLRRLILGTAYALKPSRLALLPRIWRMTLAYYFRPRAVRDQLPERPVYYTDWGLADISDDLSVPALLRNYTHGLFPVCHIGPMKWWCPSVRAVQDPALARVGRTVRRLIRRNAFTVTMDADFAGVMEACRQPRPGKTPLTWITPKVMRAFYAAHRAGYAHSVEVWDKDGKLVGGLFGLAIGQVYFGESKFCRTRDASKVAVAYLQRHLAAWGYKLYDAKWMTPHLADMGFIDMPRDDYLSLLPWYAAESDQPRRWRLDPGLDPADWSKETGDGAAVVRRGPAGPPRHAA
;
A
#
# COMPACT_ATOMS: atom_id res chain seq x y z
N MET A 1 69.31 31.63 1.81
CA MET A 1 68.85 31.15 3.12
C MET A 1 67.37 31.53 3.22
N ASP A 2 66.54 31.14 2.25
CA ASP A 2 66.01 29.79 1.93
C ASP A 2 64.56 29.78 2.44
N ALA A 3 63.55 29.93 1.58
CA ALA A 3 63.03 28.99 0.58
C ALA A 3 61.86 28.16 1.16
N THR A 4 60.76 28.11 0.37
CA THR A 4 59.70 27.06 0.28
C THR A 4 58.72 26.91 1.47
N GLY A 5 57.41 26.73 1.30
CA GLY A 5 56.52 26.51 0.16
C GLY A 5 55.12 26.05 0.65
N GLN A 6 54.10 26.30 -0.18
CA GLN A 6 52.85 25.54 -0.51
C GLN A 6 52.41 24.36 0.40
N GLU A 7 51.16 23.92 0.54
CA GLU A 7 49.82 24.14 -0.05
C GLU A 7 48.86 23.19 0.72
N GLY A 8 47.53 23.37 0.64
CA GLY A 8 46.60 22.24 0.84
C GLY A 8 45.20 22.52 1.41
N LEU A 9 44.33 23.10 0.56
CA LEU A 9 42.99 22.58 0.21
C LEU A 9 41.93 22.43 1.34
N ALA A 10 40.92 23.30 1.45
CA ALA A 10 39.68 23.34 0.65
C ALA A 10 38.93 21.99 0.55
N ASN A 11 37.79 21.82 1.22
CA ASN A 11 36.50 22.09 0.58
C ASN A 11 35.27 21.77 1.44
N ASN A 12 34.34 22.70 1.31
CA ASN A 12 32.92 22.70 1.61
C ASN A 12 32.17 21.51 0.94
N SER A 13 31.23 20.88 1.64
CA SER A 13 29.94 20.52 1.02
C SER A 13 28.90 20.20 2.08
N GLY A 14 27.85 21.02 2.10
CA GLY A 14 26.78 21.00 3.07
C GLY A 14 26.02 19.68 3.08
N ALA A 15 25.95 19.08 4.27
CA ALA A 15 24.80 18.29 4.65
C ALA A 15 23.60 19.25 4.69
N ALA A 16 22.81 19.25 3.62
CA ALA A 16 21.49 19.85 3.62
C ALA A 16 20.65 19.10 4.67
N ALA A 17 20.67 19.62 5.89
CA ALA A 17 19.73 19.26 6.93
C ALA A 17 18.32 19.52 6.35
N ALA A 18 17.58 18.44 6.12
CA ALA A 18 16.17 18.51 5.81
C ALA A 18 15.47 19.13 7.03
N THR A 19 15.35 20.46 7.01
CA THR A 19 14.52 21.22 7.93
C THR A 19 13.09 20.75 7.72
N ASP A 20 12.58 20.01 8.70
CA ASP A 20 11.16 19.74 8.88
C ASP A 20 10.50 21.11 9.11
N SER A 21 10.13 21.77 8.01
CA SER A 21 9.25 22.92 8.07
C SER A 21 7.98 22.44 8.76
N ALA A 22 7.52 23.16 9.77
CA ALA A 22 6.16 23.10 10.31
C ALA A 22 5.17 23.53 9.21
N GLY A 23 5.12 22.74 8.13
CA GLY A 23 4.65 23.09 6.81
C GLY A 23 3.18 22.76 6.67
N ALA A 24 2.46 23.64 5.99
CA ALA A 24 1.05 23.47 5.67
C ALA A 24 0.75 22.04 5.20
N LEU A 25 -0.32 21.44 5.74
CA LEU A 25 -0.79 20.13 5.30
C LEU A 25 -0.91 20.12 3.77
N PRO A 26 -0.47 19.04 3.09
CA PRO A 26 -0.60 18.95 1.65
C PRO A 26 -2.05 19.17 1.25
N GLN A 27 -2.28 20.13 0.37
CA GLN A 27 -3.62 20.45 -0.07
C GLN A 27 -4.05 19.50 -1.17
N PHE A 28 -4.60 18.34 -0.78
CA PHE A 28 -5.22 17.43 -1.72
C PHE A 28 -6.49 18.07 -2.29
N ARG A 29 -6.44 18.46 -3.56
CA ARG A 29 -7.54 19.11 -4.28
C ARG A 29 -7.86 18.33 -5.55
N GLU A 30 -9.12 18.41 -5.93
CA GLU A 30 -9.62 17.92 -7.21
C GLU A 30 -10.32 19.09 -7.90
N SER A 31 -9.97 19.37 -9.15
CA SER A 31 -10.67 20.41 -9.92
C SER A 31 -12.09 19.96 -10.25
N TRP A 32 -12.98 20.92 -10.52
CA TRP A 32 -14.35 20.61 -10.94
C TRP A 32 -14.39 19.73 -12.21
N SER A 33 -13.48 19.96 -13.15
CA SER A 33 -13.32 19.13 -14.35
C SER A 33 -12.87 17.70 -14.04
N GLN A 34 -11.94 17.52 -13.09
CA GLN A 34 -11.51 16.19 -12.63
C GLN A 34 -12.63 15.46 -11.91
N TYR A 35 -13.38 16.16 -11.05
CA TYR A 35 -14.55 15.61 -10.36
C TYR A 35 -15.62 15.14 -11.35
N LEU A 36 -16.00 15.99 -12.31
CA LEU A 36 -17.01 15.66 -13.31
C LEU A 36 -16.57 14.48 -14.18
N ARG A 37 -15.30 14.46 -14.61
CA ARG A 37 -14.72 13.33 -15.34
C ARG A 37 -14.80 12.04 -14.54
N ARG A 38 -14.44 12.07 -13.25
CA ARG A 38 -14.52 10.91 -12.35
C ARG A 38 -15.97 10.47 -12.14
N LEU A 39 -16.92 11.39 -12.07
CA LEU A 39 -18.34 11.08 -11.98
C LEU A 39 -18.81 10.32 -13.21
N ILE A 40 -18.55 10.86 -14.41
CA ILE A 40 -18.95 10.23 -15.69
C ILE A 40 -18.31 8.84 -15.84
N LEU A 41 -16.98 8.76 -15.67
CA LEU A 41 -16.25 7.50 -15.82
C LEU A 41 -16.59 6.48 -14.73
N GLY A 42 -16.84 6.95 -13.50
CA GLY A 42 -17.25 6.11 -12.38
C GLY A 42 -18.64 5.51 -12.59
N THR A 43 -19.58 6.30 -13.12
CA THR A 43 -20.90 5.82 -13.50
C THR A 43 -20.81 4.81 -14.64
N ALA A 44 -20.06 5.12 -15.71
CA ALA A 44 -19.83 4.18 -16.80
C ALA A 44 -19.16 2.88 -16.32
N TYR A 45 -18.24 2.97 -15.37
CA TYR A 45 -17.59 1.81 -14.75
C TYR A 45 -18.58 0.94 -13.97
N ALA A 46 -19.50 1.54 -13.22
CA ALA A 46 -20.53 0.82 -12.47
C ALA A 46 -21.55 0.12 -13.38
N LEU A 47 -21.79 0.67 -14.58
CA LEU A 47 -22.73 0.13 -15.58
C LEU A 47 -22.13 -0.96 -16.50
N LYS A 48 -20.87 -1.35 -16.32
CA LYS A 48 -20.28 -2.46 -17.11
C LYS A 48 -21.04 -3.76 -16.87
N PRO A 49 -21.26 -4.62 -17.89
CA PRO A 49 -22.06 -5.85 -17.77
C PRO A 49 -21.66 -6.75 -16.59
N SER A 50 -20.35 -6.93 -16.36
CA SER A 50 -19.82 -7.73 -15.25
C SER A 50 -20.08 -7.16 -13.85
N ARG A 51 -20.58 -5.92 -13.75
CA ARG A 51 -20.88 -5.20 -12.50
C ARG A 51 -22.36 -4.92 -12.31
N LEU A 52 -23.19 -5.08 -13.35
CA LEU A 52 -24.63 -4.83 -13.29
C LEU A 52 -25.31 -5.65 -12.18
N ALA A 53 -24.89 -6.89 -11.98
CA ALA A 53 -25.44 -7.76 -10.92
C ALA A 53 -25.27 -7.17 -9.50
N LEU A 54 -24.23 -6.35 -9.25
CA LEU A 54 -24.05 -5.69 -7.96
C LEU A 54 -24.87 -4.40 -7.81
N LEU A 55 -25.35 -3.80 -8.91
CA LEU A 55 -25.99 -2.48 -8.86
C LEU A 55 -27.21 -2.41 -7.94
N PRO A 56 -28.18 -3.35 -7.99
CA PRO A 56 -29.33 -3.29 -7.08
C PRO A 56 -28.90 -3.34 -5.61
N ARG A 57 -27.85 -4.13 -5.31
CA ARG A 57 -27.30 -4.24 -3.95
C ARG A 57 -26.63 -2.93 -3.51
N ILE A 58 -25.77 -2.38 -4.35
CA ILE A 58 -25.10 -1.09 -4.10
C ILE A 58 -26.13 0.02 -3.89
N TRP A 59 -27.18 0.07 -4.71
CA TRP A 59 -28.27 1.04 -4.55
C TRP A 59 -28.96 0.90 -3.20
N ARG A 60 -29.38 -0.31 -2.83
CA ARG A 60 -30.04 -0.57 -1.54
C ARG A 60 -29.15 -0.20 -0.36
N MET A 61 -27.87 -0.55 -0.40
CA MET A 61 -26.90 -0.21 0.64
C MET A 61 -26.66 1.30 0.72
N THR A 62 -26.59 1.97 -0.43
CA THR A 62 -26.41 3.43 -0.50
C THR A 62 -27.61 4.16 0.09
N LEU A 63 -28.84 3.73 -0.22
CA LEU A 63 -30.05 4.27 0.39
C LEU A 63 -30.02 4.06 1.92
N ALA A 64 -29.77 2.83 2.37
CA ALA A 64 -29.66 2.52 3.79
C ALA A 64 -28.61 3.38 4.50
N TYR A 65 -27.47 3.62 3.87
CA TYR A 65 -26.41 4.49 4.40
C TYR A 65 -26.89 5.95 4.61
N TYR A 66 -27.67 6.51 3.68
CA TYR A 66 -28.17 7.87 3.82
C TYR A 66 -29.33 8.00 4.83
N PHE A 67 -30.11 6.94 5.04
CA PHE A 67 -31.21 6.94 6.02
C PHE A 67 -30.79 6.54 7.44
N ARG A 68 -29.60 5.95 7.62
CA ARG A 68 -29.10 5.58 8.96
C ARG A 68 -28.45 6.77 9.68
N PRO A 69 -28.63 6.90 11.01
CA PRO A 69 -27.88 7.85 11.82
C PRO A 69 -26.38 7.65 11.65
N ARG A 70 -25.61 8.76 11.71
CA ARG A 70 -24.17 8.73 11.49
C ARG A 70 -23.43 7.76 12.42
N ALA A 71 -23.82 7.72 13.70
CA ALA A 71 -23.23 6.82 14.70
C ALA A 71 -23.31 5.34 14.31
N VAL A 72 -24.34 4.94 13.56
CA VAL A 72 -24.56 3.56 13.12
C VAL A 72 -23.89 3.28 11.78
N ARG A 73 -23.98 4.21 10.82
CA ARG A 73 -23.45 3.98 9.46
C ARG A 73 -21.92 4.06 9.38
N ASP A 74 -21.27 4.75 10.31
CA ASP A 74 -19.83 4.91 10.33
C ASP A 74 -19.13 3.66 10.92
N GLN A 75 -19.88 2.76 11.55
CA GLN A 75 -19.41 1.48 12.09
C GLN A 75 -19.75 0.32 11.14
N LEU A 76 -18.72 -0.35 10.62
CA LEU A 76 -18.89 -1.58 9.85
C LEU A 76 -19.24 -2.74 10.79
N PRO A 77 -20.06 -3.71 10.35
CA PRO A 77 -20.38 -4.89 11.15
C PRO A 77 -19.12 -5.71 11.47
N GLU A 78 -19.01 -6.21 12.70
CA GLU A 78 -17.91 -7.11 13.12
C GLU A 78 -17.85 -8.39 12.29
N ARG A 79 -19.02 -8.88 11.84
CA ARG A 79 -19.17 -10.04 10.97
C ARG A 79 -19.87 -9.62 9.68
N PRO A 80 -19.14 -9.15 8.65
CA PRO A 80 -19.73 -8.68 7.42
C PRO A 80 -20.33 -9.83 6.61
N VAL A 81 -21.43 -9.53 5.92
CA VAL A 81 -21.94 -10.37 4.83
C VAL A 81 -21.31 -9.90 3.53
N TYR A 82 -20.63 -10.79 2.82
CA TYR A 82 -19.93 -10.46 1.58
C TYR A 82 -20.77 -10.77 0.35
N TYR A 83 -20.88 -9.82 -0.58
CA TYR A 83 -21.61 -9.99 -1.83
C TYR A 83 -20.65 -10.22 -2.99
N THR A 84 -20.93 -11.27 -3.77
CA THR A 84 -20.15 -11.72 -4.94
C THR A 84 -18.70 -12.06 -4.60
N ASP A 85 -17.96 -12.57 -5.58
CA ASP A 85 -16.53 -12.87 -5.41
C ASP A 85 -15.67 -11.63 -5.19
N TRP A 86 -16.14 -10.47 -5.67
CA TRP A 86 -15.50 -9.18 -5.40
C TRP A 86 -15.53 -8.80 -3.92
N GLY A 87 -16.48 -9.37 -3.16
CA GLY A 87 -16.51 -9.28 -1.72
C GLY A 87 -16.96 -7.94 -1.17
N LEU A 88 -17.95 -7.30 -1.79
CA LEU A 88 -18.54 -6.08 -1.23
C LEU A 88 -19.11 -6.40 0.16
N ALA A 89 -18.65 -5.70 1.20
CA ALA A 89 -19.05 -5.95 2.58
C ALA A 89 -20.11 -4.93 3.03
N ASP A 90 -19.72 -3.65 3.15
CA ASP A 90 -20.65 -2.58 3.50
C ASP A 90 -20.18 -1.20 2.99
N ILE A 91 -20.94 -0.15 3.33
CA ILE A 91 -20.65 1.25 3.06
C ILE A 91 -20.44 1.99 4.38
N SER A 92 -19.28 2.63 4.54
CA SER A 92 -18.99 3.53 5.66
C SER A 92 -18.01 4.59 5.20
N ASP A 93 -18.29 5.85 5.51
CA ASP A 93 -17.46 7.00 5.15
C ASP A 93 -16.46 7.42 6.23
N ASP A 94 -16.42 6.69 7.35
CA ASP A 94 -15.42 6.86 8.39
C ASP A 94 -14.08 6.28 7.92
N LEU A 95 -13.18 7.20 7.56
CA LEU A 95 -11.80 6.93 7.19
C LEU A 95 -10.84 7.57 8.21
N SER A 96 -11.29 7.74 9.46
CA SER A 96 -10.40 8.12 10.55
C SER A 96 -9.32 7.03 10.74
N VAL A 97 -8.18 7.40 11.30
CA VAL A 97 -7.08 6.45 11.54
C VAL A 97 -7.56 5.23 12.35
N PRO A 98 -8.29 5.37 13.48
CA PRO A 98 -8.81 4.21 14.20
C PRO A 98 -9.75 3.33 13.38
N ALA A 99 -10.59 3.93 12.53
CA ALA A 99 -11.49 3.18 11.67
C ALA A 99 -10.75 2.42 10.57
N LEU A 100 -9.75 3.05 9.94
CA LEU A 100 -8.87 2.37 9.00
C LEU A 100 -8.21 1.16 9.67
N LEU A 101 -7.52 1.35 10.80
CA LEU A 101 -6.82 0.26 11.47
C LEU A 101 -7.78 -0.89 11.81
N ARG A 102 -8.88 -0.61 12.51
CA ARG A 102 -9.91 -1.60 12.85
C ARG A 102 -10.39 -2.38 11.61
N ASN A 103 -10.80 -1.67 10.56
CA ASN A 103 -11.38 -2.32 9.39
C ASN A 103 -10.33 -3.16 8.63
N TYR A 104 -9.08 -2.70 8.54
CA TYR A 104 -7.99 -3.47 7.94
C TYR A 104 -7.65 -4.73 8.73
N THR A 105 -7.67 -4.68 10.07
CA THR A 105 -7.51 -5.88 10.92
C THR A 105 -8.67 -6.88 10.78
N HIS A 106 -9.83 -6.45 10.27
CA HIS A 106 -10.94 -7.32 9.87
C HIS A 106 -10.88 -7.73 8.38
N GLY A 107 -9.76 -7.46 7.70
CA GLY A 107 -9.54 -7.81 6.30
C GLY A 107 -10.27 -6.91 5.30
N LEU A 108 -10.91 -5.83 5.75
CA LEU A 108 -11.66 -4.91 4.91
C LEU A 108 -10.75 -3.80 4.38
N PHE A 109 -10.97 -3.37 3.14
CA PHE A 109 -10.28 -2.21 2.58
C PHE A 109 -11.24 -1.30 1.77
N PRO A 110 -11.01 0.03 1.76
CA PRO A 110 -11.90 0.99 1.12
C PRO A 110 -11.54 1.19 -0.35
N VAL A 111 -12.48 0.95 -1.26
CA VAL A 111 -12.33 1.32 -2.68
C VAL A 111 -13.64 1.86 -3.22
N CYS A 112 -13.63 3.10 -3.68
CA CYS A 112 -14.81 3.71 -4.28
C CYS A 112 -14.44 4.80 -5.28
N HIS A 113 -15.03 4.76 -6.47
CA HIS A 113 -14.85 5.81 -7.47
C HIS A 113 -15.80 6.98 -7.27
N ILE A 114 -17.05 6.71 -6.87
CA ILE A 114 -18.14 7.68 -6.74
C ILE A 114 -19.10 7.32 -5.59
N GLY A 115 -19.62 8.34 -4.92
CA GLY A 115 -20.53 8.17 -3.78
C GLY A 115 -19.80 7.80 -2.47
N PRO A 116 -20.53 7.30 -1.46
CA PRO A 116 -19.96 6.95 -0.16
C PRO A 116 -19.00 5.76 -0.30
N MET A 117 -18.03 5.71 0.61
CA MET A 117 -16.95 4.73 0.56
C MET A 117 -17.46 3.30 0.78
N LYS A 118 -17.01 2.39 -0.10
CA LYS A 118 -17.38 0.97 -0.10
C LYS A 118 -16.20 0.17 0.43
N TRP A 119 -16.49 -0.78 1.31
CA TRP A 119 -15.51 -1.65 1.92
C TRP A 119 -15.63 -3.06 1.36
N TRP A 120 -14.48 -3.68 1.09
CA TRP A 120 -14.39 -4.93 0.34
C TRP A 120 -13.51 -5.94 1.06
N CYS A 121 -13.82 -7.23 0.87
CA CYS A 121 -12.98 -8.38 1.22
C CYS A 121 -13.26 -9.50 0.21
N PRO A 122 -12.46 -9.65 -0.86
CA PRO A 122 -12.72 -10.60 -1.95
C PRO A 122 -12.72 -12.06 -1.46
N SER A 123 -13.36 -12.96 -2.23
CA SER A 123 -13.42 -14.39 -1.88
C SER A 123 -12.05 -15.07 -1.97
N VAL A 124 -11.16 -14.50 -2.76
CA VAL A 124 -9.75 -14.87 -2.87
C VAL A 124 -8.88 -13.61 -2.73
N ARG A 125 -7.88 -13.69 -1.85
CA ARG A 125 -6.93 -12.61 -1.55
C ARG A 125 -5.59 -12.88 -2.21
N ALA A 126 -5.03 -11.88 -2.87
CA ALA A 126 -3.66 -11.95 -3.37
C ALA A 126 -2.68 -11.60 -2.26
N VAL A 127 -1.87 -12.57 -1.83
CA VAL A 127 -0.92 -12.40 -0.72
C VAL A 127 0.46 -12.93 -1.04
N GLN A 128 1.47 -12.44 -0.32
CA GLN A 128 2.84 -12.94 -0.41
C GLN A 128 3.49 -12.89 0.97
N ASP A 129 4.25 -13.92 1.32
CA ASP A 129 5.21 -13.84 2.43
C ASP A 129 6.41 -13.02 1.94
N PRO A 130 6.73 -11.87 2.57
CA PRO A 130 7.88 -11.07 2.17
C PRO A 130 9.18 -11.88 2.12
N ALA A 131 9.39 -12.86 3.01
CA ALA A 131 10.60 -13.68 3.01
C ALA A 131 10.73 -14.58 1.76
N LEU A 132 9.63 -14.85 1.06
CA LEU A 132 9.57 -15.68 -0.14
C LEU A 132 9.56 -14.86 -1.45
N ALA A 133 9.67 -13.54 -1.36
CA ALA A 133 9.63 -12.64 -2.50
C ALA A 133 10.71 -12.96 -3.54
N ARG A 134 10.38 -12.72 -4.82
CA ARG A 134 11.31 -12.96 -5.93
C ARG A 134 11.70 -11.65 -6.60
N VAL A 135 12.98 -11.32 -6.54
CA VAL A 135 13.54 -10.20 -7.31
C VAL A 135 14.02 -10.69 -8.67
N GLY A 136 13.30 -10.29 -9.73
CA GLY A 136 13.60 -10.68 -11.10
C GLY A 136 14.94 -10.14 -11.61
N ARG A 137 15.54 -10.84 -12.59
CA ARG A 137 16.89 -10.55 -13.14
C ARG A 137 17.06 -9.10 -13.62
N THR A 138 16.06 -8.56 -14.31
CA THR A 138 16.09 -7.17 -14.81
C THR A 138 16.15 -6.16 -13.65
N VAL A 139 15.36 -6.38 -12.60
CA VAL A 139 15.32 -5.51 -11.42
C VAL A 139 16.65 -5.57 -10.68
N ARG A 140 17.21 -6.76 -10.45
CA ARG A 140 18.55 -6.90 -9.85
C ARG A 140 19.62 -6.13 -10.62
N ARG A 141 19.61 -6.23 -11.95
CA ARG A 141 20.55 -5.49 -12.81
C ARG A 141 20.38 -3.98 -12.69
N LEU A 142 19.15 -3.47 -12.58
CA LEU A 142 18.89 -2.03 -12.38
C LEU A 142 19.41 -1.56 -11.02
N ILE A 143 19.20 -2.35 -9.97
CA ILE A 143 19.67 -2.05 -8.61
C ILE A 143 21.21 -2.02 -8.58
N ARG A 144 21.89 -3.07 -9.07
CA ARG A 144 23.38 -3.12 -9.12
C ARG A 144 24.03 -1.99 -9.92
N ARG A 145 23.30 -1.41 -10.86
CA ARG A 145 23.77 -0.28 -11.68
C ARG A 145 23.47 1.07 -11.04
N ASN A 146 22.88 1.10 -9.85
CA ASN A 146 22.38 2.32 -9.20
C ASN A 146 21.54 3.17 -10.17
N ALA A 147 20.65 2.50 -10.91
CA ALA A 147 19.83 3.16 -11.94
C ALA A 147 18.85 4.18 -11.34
N PHE A 148 18.50 4.01 -10.06
CA PHE A 148 17.56 4.84 -9.31
C PHE A 148 18.06 5.03 -7.88
N THR A 149 17.65 6.13 -7.26
CA THR A 149 17.71 6.32 -5.80
C THR A 149 16.39 5.88 -5.20
N VAL A 150 16.42 5.18 -4.06
CA VAL A 150 15.22 4.71 -3.36
C VAL A 150 15.17 5.33 -1.97
N THR A 151 13.99 5.77 -1.55
CA THR A 151 13.74 6.25 -0.19
C THR A 151 12.47 5.62 0.37
N MET A 152 12.27 5.75 1.69
CA MET A 152 11.03 5.39 2.36
C MET A 152 10.54 6.58 3.18
N ASP A 153 9.24 6.81 3.17
CA ASP A 153 8.56 7.89 3.90
C ASP A 153 9.13 9.31 3.64
N ALA A 154 9.80 9.52 2.51
CA ALA A 154 10.39 10.82 2.17
C ALA A 154 9.39 11.77 1.50
N ASP A 155 8.49 11.25 0.66
CA ASP A 155 7.48 12.04 -0.05
C ASP A 155 6.17 11.26 -0.25
N PHE A 156 5.53 10.90 0.89
CA PHE A 156 4.26 10.17 0.89
C PHE A 156 3.16 10.88 0.08
N ALA A 157 3.10 12.23 0.19
CA ALA A 157 2.12 13.03 -0.54
C ALA A 157 2.35 12.97 -2.06
N GLY A 158 3.60 13.10 -2.52
CA GLY A 158 3.97 12.95 -3.93
C GLY A 158 3.68 11.55 -4.47
N VAL A 159 3.88 10.50 -3.69
CA VAL A 159 3.53 9.13 -4.08
C VAL A 159 2.03 8.94 -4.26
N MET A 160 1.21 9.43 -3.32
CA MET A 160 -0.26 9.38 -3.46
C MET A 160 -0.73 10.17 -4.68
N GLU A 161 -0.16 11.37 -4.86
CA GLU A 161 -0.47 12.25 -5.99
C GLU A 161 -0.14 11.54 -7.31
N ALA A 162 1.04 10.94 -7.42
CA ALA A 162 1.43 10.17 -8.60
C ALA A 162 0.57 8.91 -8.81
N CYS A 163 0.14 8.24 -7.73
CA CYS A 163 -0.75 7.07 -7.80
C CYS A 163 -2.13 7.38 -8.35
N ARG A 164 -2.67 8.58 -8.08
CA ARG A 164 -4.00 8.99 -8.56
C ARG A 164 -4.02 9.47 -10.01
N GLN A 165 -2.86 9.80 -10.58
CA GLN A 165 -2.77 10.33 -11.94
C GLN A 165 -3.22 9.28 -12.99
N PRO A 166 -3.78 9.73 -14.12
CA PRO A 166 -4.08 8.86 -15.25
C PRO A 166 -2.86 8.06 -15.71
N ARG A 167 -3.09 6.80 -16.10
CA ARG A 167 -2.04 5.92 -16.61
C ARG A 167 -2.20 5.73 -18.12
N PRO A 168 -1.11 5.80 -18.91
CA PRO A 168 -1.17 5.50 -20.33
C PRO A 168 -1.82 4.15 -20.60
N GLY A 169 -2.73 4.10 -21.58
CA GLY A 169 -3.44 2.87 -21.97
C GLY A 169 -4.48 2.35 -20.96
N LYS A 170 -4.81 3.13 -19.92
CA LYS A 170 -5.88 2.78 -18.95
C LYS A 170 -6.96 3.85 -18.96
N THR A 171 -8.19 3.45 -18.61
CA THR A 171 -9.27 4.40 -18.35
C THR A 171 -8.80 5.36 -17.25
N PRO A 172 -8.89 6.69 -17.45
CA PRO A 172 -8.40 7.70 -16.52
C PRO A 172 -9.38 7.88 -15.35
N LEU A 173 -9.61 6.79 -14.61
CA LEU A 173 -10.50 6.68 -13.48
C LEU A 173 -9.68 6.25 -12.25
N THR A 174 -9.80 7.01 -11.17
CA THR A 174 -9.12 6.74 -9.90
C THR A 174 -10.12 6.62 -8.76
N TRP A 175 -9.79 5.81 -7.76
CA TRP A 175 -10.50 5.75 -6.48
C TRP A 175 -9.79 6.58 -5.40
N ILE A 176 -8.56 7.03 -5.67
CA ILE A 176 -7.72 7.83 -4.77
C ILE A 176 -8.18 9.29 -4.89
N THR A 177 -9.31 9.57 -4.25
CA THR A 177 -9.90 10.92 -4.17
C THR A 177 -9.17 11.77 -3.12
N PRO A 178 -9.34 13.11 -3.10
CA PRO A 178 -8.79 13.94 -2.03
C PRO A 178 -9.20 13.49 -0.62
N LYS A 179 -10.40 12.91 -0.47
CA LYS A 179 -10.86 12.33 0.80
C LYS A 179 -9.98 11.15 1.22
N VAL A 180 -9.71 10.22 0.31
CA VAL A 180 -8.82 9.07 0.53
C VAL A 180 -7.40 9.55 0.85
N MET A 181 -6.88 10.50 0.08
CA MET A 181 -5.53 11.03 0.30
C MET A 181 -5.38 11.65 1.70
N ARG A 182 -6.37 12.44 2.16
CA ARG A 182 -6.36 12.98 3.52
C ARG A 182 -6.35 11.89 4.59
N ALA A 183 -7.15 10.82 4.40
CA ALA A 183 -7.22 9.71 5.34
C ALA A 183 -5.89 8.96 5.46
N PHE A 184 -5.30 8.57 4.32
CA PHE A 184 -4.01 7.87 4.32
C PHE A 184 -2.85 8.77 4.73
N TYR A 185 -2.90 10.08 4.44
CA TYR A 185 -1.92 11.02 4.96
C TYR A 185 -2.02 11.18 6.49
N ALA A 186 -3.23 11.17 7.05
CA ALA A 186 -3.42 11.15 8.50
C ALA A 186 -2.86 9.86 9.10
N ALA A 187 -3.07 8.71 8.46
CA ALA A 187 -2.49 7.43 8.88
C ALA A 187 -0.95 7.42 8.76
N HIS A 188 -0.39 8.07 7.73
CA HIS A 188 1.05 8.25 7.59
C HIS A 188 1.63 9.11 8.72
N ARG A 189 0.99 10.23 9.04
CA ARG A 189 1.37 11.07 10.17
C ARG A 189 1.27 10.36 11.52
N ALA A 190 0.34 9.41 11.64
CA ALA A 190 0.20 8.54 12.81
C ALA A 190 1.17 7.35 12.81
N GLY A 191 2.02 7.20 11.78
CA GLY A 191 3.06 6.17 11.69
C GLY A 191 2.58 4.80 11.21
N TYR A 192 1.38 4.71 10.62
CA TYR A 192 0.80 3.46 10.12
C TYR A 192 0.81 3.32 8.61
N ALA A 193 0.83 4.43 7.86
CA ALA A 193 0.91 4.39 6.40
C ALA A 193 2.31 4.78 5.94
N HIS A 194 2.84 4.00 5.00
CA HIS A 194 4.21 4.16 4.54
C HIS A 194 4.30 4.20 3.03
N SER A 195 5.32 4.88 2.53
CA SER A 195 5.63 4.95 1.10
C SER A 195 7.05 4.49 0.81
N VAL A 196 7.24 3.99 -0.41
CA VAL A 196 8.55 3.79 -1.02
C VAL A 196 8.61 4.64 -2.27
N GLU A 197 9.60 5.51 -2.36
CA GLU A 197 9.83 6.39 -3.49
C GLU A 197 11.02 5.91 -4.32
N VAL A 198 10.91 6.05 -5.65
CA VAL A 198 11.99 5.76 -6.59
C VAL A 198 12.23 6.99 -7.45
N TRP A 199 13.45 7.51 -7.35
CA TRP A 199 13.91 8.73 -7.97
C TRP A 199 14.88 8.42 -9.11
N ASP A 200 14.78 9.14 -10.22
CA ASP A 200 15.81 9.10 -11.25
C ASP A 200 17.05 9.93 -10.86
N LYS A 201 18.05 9.95 -11.74
CA LYS A 201 19.31 10.68 -11.53
C LYS A 201 19.13 12.20 -11.43
N ASP A 202 18.03 12.73 -11.96
CA ASP A 202 17.69 14.16 -11.89
C ASP A 202 16.91 14.49 -10.60
N GLY A 203 16.67 13.51 -9.72
CA GLY A 203 15.86 13.68 -8.53
C GLY A 203 14.36 13.72 -8.79
N LYS A 204 13.87 13.25 -9.95
CA LYS A 204 12.44 13.21 -10.25
C LYS A 204 11.82 11.92 -9.72
N LEU A 205 10.63 12.05 -9.11
CA LEU A 205 9.84 10.91 -8.65
C LEU A 205 9.26 10.11 -9.84
N VAL A 206 9.87 8.95 -10.14
CA VAL A 206 9.58 8.13 -11.34
C VAL A 206 8.91 6.80 -11.04
N GLY A 207 8.82 6.39 -9.78
CA GLY A 207 8.08 5.22 -9.36
C GLY A 207 7.87 5.22 -7.85
N GLY A 208 6.97 4.38 -7.38
CA GLY A 208 6.72 4.24 -5.95
C GLY A 208 5.40 3.57 -5.65
N LEU A 209 5.17 3.36 -4.36
CA LEU A 209 3.98 2.72 -3.82
C LEU A 209 3.71 3.22 -2.41
N PHE A 210 2.47 3.04 -1.95
CA PHE A 210 2.11 3.27 -0.55
C PHE A 210 1.20 2.14 -0.03
N GLY A 211 1.16 2.00 1.29
CA GLY A 211 0.38 1.00 1.99
C GLY A 211 0.25 1.29 3.47
N LEU A 212 -0.47 0.41 4.18
CA LEU A 212 -0.56 0.40 5.64
C LEU A 212 0.29 -0.73 6.22
N ALA A 213 0.92 -0.48 7.35
CA ALA A 213 1.59 -1.47 8.16
C ALA A 213 0.87 -1.59 9.51
N ILE A 214 0.37 -2.78 9.83
CA ILE A 214 -0.33 -3.06 11.09
C ILE A 214 0.17 -4.41 11.60
N GLY A 215 0.79 -4.41 12.77
CA GLY A 215 1.54 -5.56 13.27
C GLY A 215 2.59 -6.02 12.26
N GLN A 216 2.54 -7.29 11.90
CA GLN A 216 3.41 -7.95 10.92
C GLN A 216 2.78 -8.05 9.52
N VAL A 217 1.73 -7.28 9.23
CA VAL A 217 1.02 -7.28 7.95
C VAL A 217 1.20 -5.94 7.23
N TYR A 218 1.63 -6.01 5.97
CA TYR A 218 1.66 -4.88 5.06
C TYR A 218 0.53 -4.97 4.05
N PHE A 219 -0.35 -3.97 4.04
CA PHE A 219 -1.46 -3.86 3.11
C PHE A 219 -1.10 -2.86 2.00
N GLY A 220 -0.73 -3.37 0.83
CA GLY A 220 -0.41 -2.51 -0.31
C GLY A 220 -1.67 -1.89 -0.91
N GLU A 221 -1.68 -0.56 -1.05
CA GLU A 221 -2.82 0.17 -1.59
C GLU A 221 -2.72 0.42 -3.09
N SER A 222 -1.66 1.10 -3.49
CA SER A 222 -1.43 1.44 -4.89
C SER A 222 0.05 1.69 -5.15
N LYS A 223 0.41 1.59 -6.43
CA LYS A 223 1.71 1.92 -6.97
C LYS A 223 1.58 2.66 -8.29
N PHE A 224 2.60 3.43 -8.64
CA PHE A 224 2.71 4.11 -9.93
C PHE A 224 4.09 3.87 -10.55
N CYS A 225 4.17 4.05 -11.86
CA CYS A 225 5.38 3.81 -12.65
C CYS A 225 5.39 4.81 -13.81
N ARG A 226 6.38 5.71 -13.84
CA ARG A 226 6.64 6.63 -14.95
C ARG A 226 7.84 6.18 -15.79
N THR A 227 8.86 5.63 -15.12
CA THR A 227 10.00 5.00 -15.78
C THR A 227 9.88 3.48 -15.70
N ARG A 228 10.28 2.78 -16.78
CA ARG A 228 10.20 1.32 -16.87
C ARG A 228 10.86 0.65 -15.65
N ASP A 229 10.17 -0.34 -15.10
CA ASP A 229 10.59 -1.15 -13.95
C ASP A 229 10.81 -0.40 -12.61
N ALA A 230 10.64 0.93 -12.54
CA ALA A 230 10.80 1.71 -11.30
C ALA A 230 9.87 1.21 -10.18
N SER A 231 8.60 0.93 -10.48
CA SER A 231 7.67 0.37 -9.48
C SER A 231 8.05 -1.04 -9.00
N LYS A 232 8.77 -1.83 -9.82
CA LYS A 232 9.28 -3.15 -9.39
C LYS A 232 10.51 -3.02 -8.51
N VAL A 233 11.35 -2.00 -8.75
CA VAL A 233 12.44 -1.64 -7.84
C VAL A 233 11.87 -1.24 -6.47
N ALA A 234 10.82 -0.40 -6.44
CA ALA A 234 10.12 -0.03 -5.19
C ALA A 234 9.63 -1.27 -4.42
N VAL A 235 8.95 -2.20 -5.10
CA VAL A 235 8.46 -3.45 -4.50
C VAL A 235 9.63 -4.32 -4.00
N ALA A 236 10.73 -4.42 -4.74
CA ALA A 236 11.87 -5.22 -4.33
C ALA A 236 12.51 -4.70 -3.03
N TYR A 237 12.71 -3.38 -2.92
CA TYR A 237 13.20 -2.75 -1.70
C TYR A 237 12.23 -2.90 -0.53
N LEU A 238 10.93 -2.65 -0.76
CA LEU A 238 9.89 -2.85 0.24
C LEU A 238 9.96 -4.29 0.79
N GLN A 239 9.88 -5.30 -0.07
CA GLN A 239 9.82 -6.69 0.37
C GLN A 239 11.09 -7.13 1.10
N ARG A 240 12.26 -6.66 0.66
CA ARG A 240 13.52 -6.93 1.34
C ARG A 240 13.53 -6.40 2.78
N HIS A 241 12.98 -5.20 3.00
CA HIS A 241 12.88 -4.57 4.31
C HIS A 241 11.79 -5.23 5.17
N LEU A 242 10.61 -5.47 4.61
CA LEU A 242 9.53 -6.20 5.30
C LEU A 242 10.01 -7.57 5.80
N ALA A 243 10.74 -8.31 4.97
CA ALA A 243 11.31 -9.60 5.36
C ALA A 243 12.31 -9.46 6.52
N ALA A 244 13.21 -8.48 6.45
CA ALA A 244 14.19 -8.22 7.52
C ALA A 244 13.53 -7.76 8.83
N TRP A 245 12.43 -7.01 8.73
CA TRP A 245 11.65 -6.52 9.87
C TRP A 245 10.64 -7.55 10.40
N GLY A 246 10.65 -8.78 9.87
CA GLY A 246 9.83 -9.87 10.38
C GLY A 246 8.35 -9.82 9.99
N TYR A 247 7.97 -9.01 8.99
CA TYR A 247 6.60 -9.04 8.44
C TYR A 247 6.32 -10.40 7.82
N LYS A 248 5.10 -10.89 8.02
CA LYS A 248 4.68 -12.24 7.63
C LYS A 248 3.74 -12.24 6.43
N LEU A 249 3.11 -11.10 6.14
CA LEU A 249 2.09 -11.03 5.10
C LEU A 249 2.13 -9.70 4.38
N TYR A 250 2.27 -9.75 3.06
CA TYR A 250 1.96 -8.66 2.15
C TYR A 250 0.60 -8.96 1.50
N ASP A 251 -0.44 -8.22 1.88
CA ASP A 251 -1.73 -8.19 1.22
C ASP A 251 -1.76 -7.22 0.03
N ALA A 252 -1.98 -7.74 -1.18
CA ALA A 252 -2.17 -6.97 -2.42
C ALA A 252 -3.64 -6.96 -2.90
N LYS A 253 -4.58 -7.41 -2.06
CA LYS A 253 -6.03 -7.37 -2.27
C LYS A 253 -6.48 -8.31 -3.40
N TRP A 254 -6.47 -7.83 -4.64
CA TRP A 254 -6.93 -8.58 -5.81
C TRP A 254 -5.77 -9.05 -6.66
N MET A 255 -5.82 -10.30 -7.10
CA MET A 255 -4.80 -10.88 -7.96
C MET A 255 -4.78 -10.18 -9.33
N THR A 256 -3.58 -10.02 -9.87
CA THR A 256 -3.35 -9.56 -11.25
C THR A 256 -2.21 -10.38 -11.85
N PRO A 257 -2.13 -10.52 -13.18
CA PRO A 257 -1.02 -11.24 -13.81
C PRO A 257 0.35 -10.73 -13.36
N HIS A 258 0.47 -9.41 -13.19
CA HIS A 258 1.71 -8.80 -12.72
C HIS A 258 2.06 -9.13 -11.25
N LEU A 259 1.06 -9.35 -10.38
CA LEU A 259 1.30 -9.82 -9.00
C LEU A 259 1.72 -11.29 -9.00
N ALA A 260 1.07 -12.12 -9.82
CA ALA A 260 1.45 -13.53 -9.98
C ALA A 260 2.91 -13.67 -10.46
N ASP A 261 3.33 -12.86 -11.43
CA ASP A 261 4.74 -12.82 -11.90
C ASP A 261 5.74 -12.44 -10.80
N MET A 262 5.31 -11.67 -9.79
CA MET A 262 6.12 -11.29 -8.62
C MET A 262 6.07 -12.35 -7.51
N GLY A 263 5.31 -13.43 -7.68
CA GLY A 263 5.21 -14.54 -6.74
C GLY A 263 4.14 -14.38 -5.66
N PHE A 264 3.17 -13.48 -5.85
CA PHE A 264 1.95 -13.49 -5.05
C PHE A 264 1.16 -14.76 -5.36
N ILE A 265 0.45 -15.25 -4.36
CA ILE A 265 -0.44 -16.38 -4.49
C ILE A 265 -1.87 -16.00 -4.12
N ASP A 266 -2.81 -16.85 -4.55
CA ASP A 266 -4.20 -16.79 -4.14
C ASP A 266 -4.38 -17.49 -2.78
N MET A 267 -5.07 -16.81 -1.86
CA MET A 267 -5.45 -17.33 -0.55
C MET A 267 -6.97 -17.20 -0.39
N PRO A 268 -7.71 -18.28 -0.11
CA PRO A 268 -9.13 -18.20 0.21
C PRO A 268 -9.40 -17.20 1.35
N ARG A 269 -10.51 -16.46 1.27
CA ARG A 269 -10.88 -15.46 2.28
C ARG A 269 -10.87 -16.03 3.69
N ASP A 270 -11.41 -17.23 3.88
CA ASP A 270 -11.54 -17.84 5.21
C ASP A 270 -10.17 -18.17 5.81
N ASP A 271 -9.23 -18.64 4.99
CA ASP A 271 -7.83 -18.86 5.40
C ASP A 271 -7.15 -17.53 5.75
N TYR A 272 -7.35 -16.51 4.91
CA TYR A 272 -6.81 -15.17 5.14
C TYR A 272 -7.33 -14.56 6.44
N LEU A 273 -8.64 -14.62 6.68
CA LEU A 273 -9.28 -14.08 7.89
C LEU A 273 -8.95 -14.90 9.15
N SER A 274 -8.64 -16.19 9.01
CA SER A 274 -8.16 -17.03 10.11
C SER A 274 -6.71 -16.71 10.48
N LEU A 275 -5.89 -16.34 9.49
CA LEU A 275 -4.48 -15.98 9.66
C LEU A 275 -4.30 -14.55 10.18
N LEU A 276 -5.12 -13.61 9.69
CA LEU A 276 -4.92 -12.18 9.88
C LEU A 276 -4.80 -11.75 11.35
N PRO A 277 -5.64 -12.20 12.31
CA PRO A 277 -5.55 -11.78 13.70
C PRO A 277 -4.21 -12.13 14.37
N TRP A 278 -3.54 -13.22 13.94
CA TRP A 278 -2.24 -13.63 14.49
C TRP A 278 -1.12 -12.66 14.15
N TYR A 279 -1.20 -12.02 12.97
CA TYR A 279 -0.15 -11.13 12.47
C TYR A 279 -0.51 -9.66 12.56
N ALA A 280 -1.80 -9.33 12.54
CA ALA A 280 -2.27 -7.95 12.62
C ALA A 280 -2.48 -7.47 14.08
N ALA A 281 -2.21 -8.33 15.07
CA ALA A 281 -2.11 -7.90 16.45
C ALA A 281 -1.02 -6.82 16.59
N GLU A 282 -1.33 -5.74 17.31
CA GLU A 282 -0.38 -4.65 17.53
C GLU A 282 0.84 -5.19 18.28
N SER A 283 1.98 -5.28 17.57
CA SER A 283 3.23 -5.78 18.14
C SER A 283 4.34 -4.73 18.18
N ASP A 284 4.15 -3.55 17.58
CA ASP A 284 5.21 -2.55 17.44
C ASP A 284 4.67 -1.11 17.45
N GLN A 285 5.49 -0.17 17.94
CA GLN A 285 5.11 1.24 17.96
C GLN A 285 5.15 1.84 16.55
N PRO A 286 4.16 2.65 16.15
CA PRO A 286 4.17 3.35 14.87
C PRO A 286 5.41 4.23 14.75
N ARG A 287 6.19 4.05 13.68
CA ARG A 287 7.42 4.82 13.44
C ARG A 287 7.56 5.14 11.96
N ARG A 288 8.20 6.27 11.65
CA ARG A 288 8.59 6.54 10.26
C ARG A 288 9.58 5.50 9.78
N TRP A 289 9.39 5.05 8.55
CA TRP A 289 10.33 4.15 7.90
C TRP A 289 11.53 4.91 7.37
N ARG A 290 12.67 4.24 7.39
CA ARG A 290 13.90 4.69 6.75
C ARG A 290 14.49 3.50 6.03
N LEU A 291 15.04 3.76 4.86
CA LEU A 291 15.78 2.76 4.12
C LEU A 291 17.01 2.36 4.94
N ASP A 292 17.24 1.06 5.09
CA ASP A 292 18.48 0.51 5.62
C ASP A 292 19.43 0.24 4.44
N PRO A 293 20.57 0.96 4.33
CA PRO A 293 21.54 0.75 3.27
C PRO A 293 22.13 -0.67 3.23
N GLY A 294 22.10 -1.40 4.34
CA GLY A 294 22.58 -2.79 4.41
C GLY A 294 21.61 -3.81 3.81
N LEU A 295 20.37 -3.42 3.50
CA LEU A 295 19.32 -4.30 2.99
C LEU A 295 19.15 -4.17 1.47
N ASP A 296 20.20 -4.48 0.70
CA ASP A 296 20.15 -4.45 -0.77
C ASP A 296 19.37 -5.67 -1.35
N PRO A 297 18.29 -5.46 -2.14
CA PRO A 297 17.55 -6.55 -2.79
C PRO A 297 18.32 -7.26 -3.91
N ALA A 298 19.39 -6.67 -4.46
CA ALA A 298 20.18 -7.26 -5.54
C ALA A 298 20.94 -8.52 -5.09
N ASP A 299 21.38 -8.54 -3.83
CA ASP A 299 22.18 -9.60 -3.23
C ASP A 299 21.36 -10.54 -2.36
N TRP A 300 20.05 -10.27 -2.25
CA TRP A 300 19.13 -11.13 -1.56
C TRP A 300 18.97 -12.46 -2.32
N SER A 301 19.70 -13.49 -1.89
CA SER A 301 19.49 -14.89 -2.29
C SER A 301 18.61 -15.58 -1.25
N LYS A 302 17.84 -16.59 -1.68
CA LYS A 302 16.93 -17.35 -0.80
C LYS A 302 17.65 -18.19 0.26
N GLU A 303 18.98 -18.31 0.17
CA GLU A 303 19.76 -19.24 0.98
C GLU A 303 19.92 -18.79 2.44
N THR A 304 19.49 -17.58 2.81
CA THR A 304 19.55 -17.06 4.19
C THR A 304 18.20 -17.07 4.92
N GLY A 305 17.21 -17.83 4.45
CA GLY A 305 15.90 -17.93 5.08
C GLY A 305 15.74 -19.18 5.95
N ASP A 306 16.12 -19.09 7.22
CA ASP A 306 15.82 -20.07 8.29
C ASP A 306 14.34 -20.00 8.72
N GLY A 307 13.42 -19.91 7.75
CA GLY A 307 12.01 -19.60 7.96
C GLY A 307 11.11 -20.62 7.28
N ALA A 308 10.44 -21.46 8.08
CA ALA A 308 9.37 -22.33 7.61
C ALA A 308 8.33 -21.50 6.84
N ALA A 309 8.03 -21.90 5.60
CA ALA A 309 7.10 -21.21 4.72
C ALA A 309 5.70 -21.07 5.36
N VAL A 310 5.35 -19.85 5.78
CA VAL A 310 4.07 -19.54 6.46
C VAL A 310 2.89 -19.75 5.50
N VAL A 311 3.07 -19.42 4.23
CA VAL A 311 2.00 -19.45 3.24
C VAL A 311 1.65 -20.87 2.75
N ARG A 312 2.42 -21.90 3.15
CA ARG A 312 2.11 -23.32 2.87
C ARG A 312 1.62 -24.12 4.07
N ARG A 313 1.71 -23.58 5.30
CA ARG A 313 1.21 -24.25 6.50
C ARG A 313 0.45 -23.22 7.33
N GLY A 314 -0.87 -23.38 7.42
CA GLY A 314 -1.64 -22.73 8.47
C GLY A 314 -1.00 -22.99 9.84
N PRO A 315 -1.15 -22.08 10.81
CA PRO A 315 -0.55 -22.26 12.13
C PRO A 315 -0.97 -23.62 12.70
N ALA A 316 -0.02 -24.31 13.34
CA ALA A 316 -0.33 -25.51 14.10
C ALA A 316 -1.47 -25.17 15.08
N GLY A 317 -2.54 -25.96 15.05
CA GLY A 317 -3.74 -25.72 15.84
C GLY A 317 -3.45 -25.51 17.33
N PRO A 318 -4.39 -24.91 18.08
CA PRO A 318 -4.17 -24.58 19.48
C PRO A 318 -3.72 -25.82 20.27
N PRO A 319 -2.89 -25.66 21.32
CA PRO A 319 -2.54 -26.76 22.20
C PRO A 319 -3.86 -27.35 22.71
N ARG A 320 -4.03 -28.65 22.47
CA ARG A 320 -5.15 -29.39 23.04
C ARG A 320 -5.02 -29.24 24.56
N HIS A 321 -5.92 -28.48 25.16
CA HIS A 321 -6.06 -28.49 26.61
C HIS A 321 -6.40 -29.93 27.01
N ALA A 322 -5.47 -30.55 27.73
CA ALA A 322 -5.72 -31.77 28.46
C ALA A 322 -6.49 -31.39 29.73
N ALA A 323 -7.81 -31.64 29.71
CA ALA A 323 -8.68 -32.04 30.83
C ALA A 323 -10.13 -32.00 30.35
#